data_AF-A0A965WRY3-F1
#
_entry.id   AF-A0A965WRY3-F1
#
_cell.length_a   1.000
_cell.length_b   1.000
_cell.length_c   1.000
_cell.angle_alpha   90.00
_cell.angle_beta   90.00
_cell.angle_gamma   90.00
#
_symmetry.space_group_name_H-M   'P 1'
#
loop_
_entity.id
_entity.type
_entity.pdbx_description
1 polymer ?
#
loop_
_entity_poly.entity_id
_entity_poly.type
_entity_poly.pdbx_seq_one_letter_code
_entity_poly.pdbx_strand_id
1 'polypeptide(L)'
;MNKLLEEKQKEVISLANKGKDYDFLADEIDKLREERQSLLVEDASLSGENERIDELIGFIRRNKYRTLLYDDTLVRKLIQNVTVYEKHFVISFKSGIEIEV
;
A
#
# COMPACT_ATOMS: atom_id res chain seq x y z
N MET A 1 5.76 -26.56 -5.27
CA MET A 1 5.30 -27.16 -3.99
C MET A 1 4.12 -28.12 -4.19
N ASN A 2 2.98 -27.66 -4.73
CA ASN A 2 1.77 -28.51 -4.84
C ASN A 2 1.94 -29.78 -5.70
N LYS A 3 2.60 -29.69 -6.86
CA LYS A 3 2.85 -30.87 -7.72
C LYS A 3 3.70 -31.95 -7.05
N LEU A 4 4.75 -31.54 -6.34
CA LEU A 4 5.64 -32.46 -5.62
C LEU A 4 4.92 -33.17 -4.46
N LEU A 5 4.04 -32.45 -3.75
CA LEU A 5 3.23 -33.01 -2.66
C LEU A 5 2.21 -34.02 -3.18
N GLU A 6 1.55 -33.73 -4.31
CA GLU A 6 0.62 -34.66 -4.95
C GLU A 6 1.31 -35.93 -5.46
N GLU A 7 2.51 -35.82 -6.02
CA GLU A 7 3.30 -36.96 -6.49
C GLU A 7 3.73 -37.86 -5.32
N LYS A 8 4.26 -37.29 -4.23
CA LYS A 8 4.65 -38.06 -3.04
C LYS A 8 3.46 -38.72 -2.35
N GLN A 9 2.30 -38.05 -2.28
CA GLN A 9 1.07 -38.66 -1.74
C GLN A 9 0.61 -39.87 -2.55
N LYS A 10 0.69 -39.82 -3.88
CA LYS A 10 0.36 -40.97 -4.75
C LYS A 10 1.35 -42.12 -4.55
N GLU A 11 2.62 -41.80 -4.31
CA GLU A 11 3.68 -42.78 -4.10
C GLU A 11 3.53 -43.50 -2.74
N VAL A 12 3.16 -42.79 -1.65
CA VAL A 12 2.82 -43.41 -0.36
C VAL A 12 1.68 -44.41 -0.51
N ILE A 13 0.60 -44.03 -1.19
CA ILE A 13 -0.55 -44.91 -1.42
C ILE A 13 -0.13 -46.16 -2.19
N SER A 14 0.79 -46.02 -3.17
CA SER A 14 1.33 -47.16 -3.91
C SER A 14 2.19 -48.09 -3.04
N LEU A 15 3.01 -47.54 -2.15
CA LEU A 15 3.92 -48.31 -1.28
C LEU A 15 3.18 -49.02 -0.14
N ALA A 16 2.19 -48.36 0.48
CA ALA A 16 1.32 -48.97 1.48
C ALA A 16 0.52 -50.15 0.90
N ASN A 17 -0.01 -50.00 -0.31
CA ASN A 17 -0.68 -51.09 -1.03
C ASN A 17 0.25 -52.25 -1.40
N LYS A 18 1.58 -52.03 -1.44
CA LYS A 18 2.61 -53.04 -1.70
C LYS A 18 3.22 -53.61 -0.42
N GLY A 19 2.75 -53.20 0.76
CA GLY A 19 3.27 -53.64 2.06
C GLY A 19 4.74 -53.26 2.31
N LYS A 20 5.25 -52.24 1.62
CA LYS A 20 6.61 -51.72 1.82
C LYS A 20 6.60 -50.58 2.81
N ASP A 21 7.66 -50.48 3.59
CA ASP A 21 7.86 -49.40 4.56
C ASP A 21 7.88 -48.03 3.85
N TYR A 22 7.06 -47.11 4.34
CA TYR A 22 6.79 -45.80 3.74
C TYR A 22 6.95 -44.65 4.75
N ASP A 23 7.43 -44.94 5.96
CA ASP A 23 7.55 -43.96 7.06
C ASP A 23 8.41 -42.75 6.65
N PHE A 24 9.52 -42.97 5.94
CA PHE A 24 10.37 -41.88 5.42
C PHE A 24 9.61 -40.94 4.46
N LEU A 25 8.71 -41.49 3.65
CA LEU A 25 7.94 -40.70 2.69
C LEU A 25 6.76 -39.98 3.38
N ALA A 26 6.24 -40.54 4.47
CA ALA A 26 5.25 -39.89 5.33
C ALA A 26 5.88 -38.68 6.07
N ASP A 27 7.07 -38.86 6.66
CA ASP A 27 7.82 -37.79 7.32
C ASP A 27 8.12 -36.62 6.36
N GLU A 28 8.47 -36.94 5.11
CA GLU A 28 8.76 -35.92 4.10
C GLU A 28 7.50 -35.16 3.67
N ILE A 29 6.34 -35.83 3.61
CA ILE A 29 5.05 -35.18 3.34
C ILE A 29 4.65 -34.26 4.49
N ASP A 30 4.85 -34.68 5.73
CA ASP A 30 4.50 -33.86 6.89
C ASP A 30 5.40 -32.64 7.00
N LYS A 31 6.70 -32.78 6.74
CA LYS A 31 7.62 -31.64 6.66
C LYS A 31 7.21 -30.63 5.57
N LEU A 32 6.83 -31.11 4.38
CA LEU A 32 6.36 -30.25 3.29
C LEU A 32 5.05 -29.54 3.63
N ARG A 33 4.18 -30.16 4.43
CA ARG A 33 2.93 -29.53 4.91
C ARG A 33 3.21 -28.44 5.93
N GLU A 34 4.11 -28.67 6.86
CA GLU A 34 4.53 -27.67 7.84
C GLU A 34 5.16 -26.45 7.17
N GLU A 35 6.07 -26.67 6.22
CA GLU A 35 6.72 -25.59 5.47
C GLU A 35 5.69 -24.76 4.67
N ARG A 36 4.71 -25.43 4.04
CA ARG A 36 3.62 -24.74 3.33
C ARG A 36 2.77 -23.91 4.29
N GLN A 37 2.45 -24.44 5.46
CA GLN A 37 1.64 -23.74 6.44
C GLN A 37 2.38 -22.51 6.98
N SER A 38 3.68 -22.61 7.22
CA SER A 38 4.51 -21.48 7.64
C SER A 38 4.48 -20.35 6.61
N LEU A 39 4.67 -20.68 5.32
CA LEU A 39 4.65 -19.69 4.24
C LEU A 39 3.28 -19.01 4.10
N LEU A 40 2.18 -19.76 4.27
CA LEU A 40 0.82 -19.18 4.22
C LEU A 40 0.55 -18.23 5.39
N VAL A 41 1.08 -18.54 6.58
CA VAL A 41 0.96 -17.64 7.75
C VAL A 41 1.79 -16.38 7.55
N GLU A 42 3.01 -16.50 7.02
CA GLU A 42 3.87 -15.37 6.70
C GLU A 42 3.23 -14.47 5.63
N ASP A 43 2.73 -15.05 4.54
CA ASP A 43 2.03 -14.31 3.48
C ASP A 43 0.76 -13.60 4.00
N ALA A 44 -0.04 -14.30 4.81
CA ALA A 44 -1.20 -13.71 5.47
C ALA A 44 -0.81 -12.53 6.38
N SER A 45 0.31 -12.64 7.11
CA SER A 45 0.82 -11.57 7.97
C SER A 45 1.31 -10.34 7.19
N LEU A 46 1.93 -10.56 6.03
CA LEU A 46 2.45 -9.50 5.17
C LEU A 46 1.36 -8.83 4.34
N SER A 47 0.28 -9.54 4.01
CA SER A 47 -0.80 -9.01 3.17
C SER A 47 -1.49 -7.77 3.76
N GLY A 48 -1.76 -7.76 5.07
CA GLY A 48 -2.40 -6.62 5.73
C GLY A 48 -1.47 -5.40 5.85
N GLU A 49 -0.16 -5.61 6.02
CA GLU A 49 0.81 -4.52 6.01
C GLU A 49 0.93 -3.88 4.61
N ASN A 50 0.96 -4.71 3.57
CA ASN A 50 0.98 -4.24 2.18
C ASN A 50 -0.29 -3.46 1.81
N GLU A 51 -1.47 -3.95 2.23
CA GLU A 51 -2.73 -3.23 2.01
C GLU A 51 -2.70 -1.83 2.66
N ARG A 52 -2.19 -1.75 3.90
CA ARG A 52 -2.05 -0.47 4.62
C ARG A 52 -1.04 0.48 3.96
N ILE A 53 0.05 -0.05 3.41
CA ILE A 53 1.03 0.73 2.64
C ILE A 53 0.38 1.29 1.37
N ASP A 54 -0.38 0.48 0.64
CA ASP A 54 -1.08 0.89 -0.58
C ASP A 54 -2.15 1.96 -0.30
N GLU A 55 -2.89 1.83 0.80
CA GLU A 55 -3.82 2.85 1.27
C GLU A 55 -3.13 4.18 1.54
N LEU A 56 -1.98 4.16 2.24
CA LEU A 56 -1.16 5.35 2.55
C LEU A 56 -0.61 6.01 1.28
N ILE A 57 -0.08 5.22 0.34
CA ILE A 57 0.37 5.71 -0.96
C ILE A 57 -0.79 6.36 -1.72
N GLY A 58 -1.96 5.73 -1.73
CA GLY A 58 -3.17 6.28 -2.34
C GLY A 58 -3.61 7.59 -1.69
N PHE A 59 -3.59 7.66 -0.36
CA PHE A 59 -3.93 8.86 0.39
C PHE A 59 -2.99 10.03 0.06
N ILE A 60 -1.68 9.80 0.05
CA ILE A 60 -0.68 10.83 -0.30
C ILE A 60 -0.91 11.31 -1.74
N ARG A 61 -1.10 10.40 -2.70
CA ARG A 61 -1.35 10.75 -4.10
C ARG A 61 -2.60 11.60 -4.28
N ARG A 62 -3.71 11.22 -3.64
CA ARG A 62 -4.99 11.98 -3.69
C ARG A 62 -4.85 13.38 -3.12
N ASN A 63 -4.08 13.55 -2.05
CA ASN A 63 -3.95 14.84 -1.36
C ASN A 63 -2.76 15.70 -1.84
N LYS A 64 -1.90 15.20 -2.73
CA LYS A 64 -0.68 15.89 -3.21
C LYS A 64 -0.93 17.31 -3.73
N TYR A 65 -2.14 17.59 -4.24
CA TYR A 65 -2.53 18.90 -4.77
C TYR A 65 -3.69 19.56 -4.03
N ARG A 66 -4.19 18.96 -2.94
CA ARG A 66 -5.35 19.49 -2.21
C ARG A 66 -5.04 20.84 -1.52
N THR A 67 -3.76 21.10 -1.24
CA THR A 67 -3.24 22.36 -0.67
C THR A 67 -2.76 23.37 -1.72
N LEU A 68 -2.91 23.08 -3.02
CA LEU A 68 -2.53 23.98 -4.12
C LEU A 68 -3.72 24.70 -4.75
N LEU A 69 -4.93 24.47 -4.26
CA LEU A 69 -6.11 25.19 -4.72
C LEU A 69 -6.14 26.57 -4.06
N TYR A 70 -6.30 27.59 -4.89
CA TYR A 70 -6.49 28.98 -4.48
C TYR A 70 -7.68 29.07 -3.52
N ASP A 71 -7.43 29.46 -2.28
CA ASP A 71 -8.46 29.70 -1.27
C ASP A 71 -8.64 31.22 -1.12
N ASP A 72 -9.69 31.75 -1.75
CA ASP A 72 -10.09 33.15 -1.68
C ASP A 72 -10.14 33.69 -0.24
N THR A 73 -10.55 32.86 0.71
CA THR A 73 -10.69 33.26 2.13
C THR A 73 -9.33 33.45 2.76
N LEU A 74 -8.38 32.56 2.47
CA LEU A 74 -6.99 32.71 2.91
C LEU A 74 -6.31 33.90 2.23
N VAL A 75 -6.51 34.09 0.93
CA VAL A 75 -5.92 35.21 0.19
C VAL A 75 -6.43 36.55 0.71
N ARG A 76 -7.73 36.68 0.98
CA ARG A 76 -8.30 37.88 1.63
C ARG A 76 -7.68 38.18 2.98
N LYS A 77 -7.25 37.16 3.75
CA LYS A 77 -6.55 37.37 5.03
C LYS A 77 -5.14 37.91 4.85
N LEU A 78 -4.51 37.71 3.69
CA LEU A 78 -3.17 38.20 3.38
C LEU A 78 -3.18 39.65 2.86
N ILE A 79 -4.29 40.10 2.29
CA ILE A 79 -4.45 41.49 1.82
C ILE A 79 -4.54 42.43 3.04
N GLN A 80 -3.78 43.52 2.99
CA GLN A 80 -3.86 44.61 3.96
C GLN A 80 -4.90 45.64 3.53
N ASN A 81 -4.81 46.11 2.28
CA ASN A 81 -5.76 47.04 1.67
C ASN A 81 -5.65 46.98 0.13
N VAL A 82 -6.67 47.53 -0.53
CA VAL A 82 -6.68 47.77 -1.98
C VAL A 82 -6.88 49.25 -2.22
N THR A 83 -5.96 49.86 -2.97
CA THR A 83 -6.02 51.28 -3.35
C THR A 83 -6.45 51.37 -4.81
N VAL A 84 -7.53 52.11 -5.07
CA VAL A 84 -8.13 52.23 -6.41
C VAL A 84 -7.72 53.56 -7.03
N TYR A 85 -7.20 53.50 -8.25
CA TYR A 85 -6.88 54.65 -9.10
C TYR A 85 -7.80 54.67 -10.33
N GLU A 86 -7.69 55.71 -11.14
CA GLU A 86 -8.55 55.88 -12.32
C GLU A 86 -8.36 54.78 -13.38
N LYS A 87 -7.15 54.23 -13.49
CA LYS A 87 -6.78 53.26 -14.54
C LYS A 87 -6.29 51.90 -14.04
N HIS A 88 -6.02 51.78 -12.75
CA HIS A 88 -5.44 50.58 -12.15
C HIS A 88 -5.81 50.50 -10.67
N PHE A 89 -5.47 49.39 -10.03
CA PHE A 89 -5.50 49.30 -8.57
C PHE A 89 -4.23 48.65 -8.05
N VAL A 90 -3.88 49.00 -6.81
CA VAL A 90 -2.73 48.45 -6.11
C VAL A 90 -3.23 47.61 -4.95
N ILE A 91 -2.83 46.34 -4.93
CA ILE A 91 -3.07 45.43 -3.81
C ILE A 91 -1.84 45.42 -2.91
N SER A 92 -1.99 45.90 -1.68
CA SER A 92 -0.93 45.82 -0.67
C SER A 92 -1.18 44.61 0.22
N PHE A 93 -0.19 43.72 0.31
CA PHE A 93 -0.22 42.54 1.18
C PHE A 93 0.38 42.86 2.54
N LYS A 94 -0.05 42.16 3.60
CA LYS A 94 0.51 42.28 4.96
C LYS A 94 2.01 41.97 5.06
N SER A 95 2.56 41.29 4.06
CA SER A 95 4.00 41.04 3.92
C SER A 95 4.79 42.27 3.45
N GLY A 96 4.12 43.34 3.04
CA GLY A 96 4.73 44.52 2.42
C GLY A 96 4.93 44.40 0.90
N ILE A 97 4.49 43.29 0.28
CA ILE A 97 4.48 43.14 -1.18
C ILE A 97 3.34 43.97 -1.76
N GLU A 98 3.61 44.67 -2.86
CA GLU A 98 2.62 45.42 -3.63
C GLU A 98 2.53 44.91 -5.06
N ILE A 99 1.31 44.77 -5.57
CA ILE A 99 1.02 44.34 -6.94
C ILE A 99 0.07 45.34 -7.57
N GLU A 100 0.45 45.87 -8.74
CA GLU A 100 -0.40 46.70 -9.60
C GLU A 100 -1.10 45.80 -10.63
N VAL A 101 -2.41 46.02 -10.82
CA VAL A 101 -3.27 45.29 -11.75
C VAL A 101 -4.06 46.26 -12.62
#